data_AF-A0A5P9CT76-F1
#
_entry.id   AF-A0A5P9CT76-F1
#
_cell.length_a   1.000
_cell.length_b   1.000
_cell.length_c   1.000
_cell.angle_alpha   90.00
_cell.angle_beta   90.00
_cell.angle_gamma   90.00
#
_symmetry.space_group_name_H-M   'P 1'
#
loop_
_entity.id
_entity.type
_entity.pdbx_description
1 polymer ?
#
loop_
_entity_poly.entity_id
_entity_poly.type
_entity_poly.pdbx_seq_one_letter_code
_entity_poly.pdbx_strand_id
1 'polypeptide(L)' 'MAFDMISGFVRDVRAAHRTANEIERLNHMNTAQLADLGLERSDIASHAFGKYFKKR' A
#
# COMPACT_ATOMS: atom_id res chain seq x y z
N MET A 1 10.30 8.03 -24.29
CA MET A 1 8.91 8.54 -24.35
C MET A 1 7.86 7.44 -24.24
N ALA A 2 7.59 6.62 -25.26
CA ALA A 2 6.61 5.51 -25.12
C ALA A 2 7.06 4.41 -24.14
N PHE A 3 8.35 4.07 -24.13
CA PHE A 3 8.94 3.11 -23.18
C PHE A 3 8.89 3.60 -21.72
N ASP A 4 9.07 4.91 -21.49
CA ASP A 4 8.93 5.51 -20.14
C ASP A 4 7.48 5.51 -19.67
N MET A 5 6.54 5.72 -20.60
CA MET A 5 5.10 5.67 -20.31
C MET A 5 4.64 4.24 -19.94
N ILE A 6 5.09 3.23 -20.70
CA ILE A 6 4.78 1.82 -20.43
C ILE A 6 5.46 1.36 -19.13
N SER A 7 6.72 1.75 -18.90
CA SER A 7 7.42 1.38 -17.66
C SER A 7 6.83 2.07 -16.43
N GLY A 8 6.34 3.31 -16.56
CA GLY A 8 5.55 4.00 -15.55
C GLY A 8 4.25 3.27 -15.21
N PHE A 9 3.46 2.89 -16.24
CA PHE A 9 2.21 2.15 -16.06
C PHE A 9 2.44 0.80 -15.35
N VAL A 10 3.40 0.01 -15.80
CA VAL A 10 3.72 -1.30 -15.17
C VAL A 10 4.19 -1.13 -13.72
N ARG A 11 4.94 -0.07 -13.44
CA ARG A 11 5.37 0.28 -12.08
C ARG A 11 4.19 0.66 -11.18
N ASP A 12 3.24 1.44 -11.70
CA ASP A 12 2.06 1.86 -10.96
C ASP A 12 1.10 0.67 -10.70
N VAL A 13 0.92 -0.23 -11.67
CA VAL A 13 0.16 -1.47 -11.48
C VAL A 13 0.80 -2.36 -10.40
N ARG A 14 2.14 -2.50 -10.42
CA ARG A 14 2.86 -3.24 -9.38
C ARG A 14 2.71 -2.59 -8.00
N ALA A 15 2.73 -1.26 -7.92
CA ALA A 15 2.53 -0.53 -6.67
C ALA A 15 1.09 -0.70 -6.14
N ALA A 16 0.09 -0.65 -7.01
CA ALA A 16 -1.31 -0.91 -6.68
C ALA A 16 -1.50 -2.33 -6.12
N HIS A 17 -0.92 -3.34 -6.77
CA HIS A 17 -1.02 -4.73 -6.33
C HIS A 17 -0.36 -4.96 -4.96
N ARG A 18 0.77 -4.31 -4.69
CA ARG A 18 1.44 -4.36 -3.37
C ARG A 18 0.61 -3.66 -2.29
N THR A 19 -0.02 -2.54 -2.63
CA THR A 19 -0.89 -1.80 -1.72
C THR A 19 -2.12 -2.63 -1.35
N ALA A 20 -2.76 -3.27 -2.33
CA ALA A 20 -3.90 -4.14 -2.09
C ALA A 20 -3.55 -5.31 -1.15
N ASN A 21 -2.44 -6.02 -1.42
CA ASN A 21 -1.99 -7.11 -0.56
C ASN A 21 -1.66 -6.64 0.86
N GLU A 22 -1.08 -5.45 1.03
CA GLU A 22 -0.78 -4.90 2.36
C GLU A 22 -2.07 -4.53 3.11
N ILE A 23 -3.06 -3.93 2.43
CA ILE A 23 -4.37 -3.63 3.02
C ILE A 23 -5.07 -4.92 3.46
N GLU A 24 -5.07 -5.95 2.62
CA GLU A 24 -5.64 -7.26 2.96
C GLU A 24 -4.93 -7.87 4.18
N ARG A 25 -3.59 -7.87 4.18
CA ARG A 25 -2.79 -8.35 5.30
C ARG A 25 -3.12 -7.59 6.60
N LEU A 26 -3.16 -6.26 6.56
CA LEU A 26 -3.48 -5.41 7.72
C LEU A 26 -4.92 -5.61 8.18
N ASN A 27 -5.87 -5.81 7.27
CA ASN A 27 -7.26 -6.09 7.60
C ASN A 27 -7.46 -7.43 8.29
N HIS A 28 -6.58 -8.40 8.01
CA HIS A 28 -6.58 -9.72 8.66
C HIS A 28 -5.86 -9.72 10.02
N MET A 29 -5.11 -8.67 10.35
CA MET A 29 -4.48 -8.52 11.67
C MET A 29 -5.53 -8.23 12.76
N ASN A 30 -5.25 -8.71 13.97
CA ASN A 30 -6.07 -8.35 15.13
C ASN A 30 -5.74 -6.93 15.62
N THR A 31 -6.59 -6.39 16.50
CA THR A 31 -6.42 -5.02 17.04
C THR A 31 -5.11 -4.83 17.81
N ALA A 32 -4.61 -5.85 18.53
CA ALA A 32 -3.32 -5.77 19.23
C ALA A 32 -2.13 -5.72 18.27
N GLN A 33 -2.18 -6.51 17.18
CA GLN A 33 -1.15 -6.49 16.13
C GLN A 33 -1.13 -5.17 15.35
N LEU A 34 -2.30 -4.57 15.14
CA LEU A 34 -2.40 -3.22 14.57
C LEU A 34 -1.85 -2.17 15.54
N ALA A 35 -2.14 -2.29 16.84
CA ALA A 35 -1.62 -1.40 17.87
C ALA A 35 -0.09 -1.48 18.03
N ASP A 36 0.50 -2.67 17.88
CA ASP A 36 1.98 -2.85 17.86
C ASP A 36 2.64 -2.10 16.69
N LEU A 37 1.91 -1.94 15.59
CA LEU A 37 2.34 -1.15 14.43
C LEU A 37 2.02 0.35 14.57
N GLY A 38 1.36 0.75 15.67
CA GLY A 38 0.86 2.11 15.87
C GLY A 38 -0.22 2.51 14.87
N LEU A 39 -0.98 1.54 14.36
CA LEU A 39 -2.01 1.74 13.35
C LEU A 39 -3.40 1.50 13.93
N GLU A 40 -4.32 2.41 13.61
CA GLU A 40 -5.75 2.16 13.77
C GLU A 40 -6.34 1.50 12.52
N ARG A 41 -7.48 0.82 12.67
CA ARG A 41 -8.12 0.10 11.56
C ARG A 41 -8.60 1.06 10.45
N SER A 42 -8.98 2.28 10.83
CA SER A 42 -9.27 3.41 9.94
C SER A 42 -8.07 3.87 9.12
N ASP A 43 -6.85 3.72 9.66
CA ASP A 43 -5.63 4.24 9.06
C ASP A 43 -4.94 3.24 8.13
N ILE A 44 -5.40 1.99 8.08
CA ILE A 44 -4.83 0.91 7.25
C ILE A 44 -4.65 1.34 5.80
N ALA A 45 -5.71 1.92 5.20
CA ALA A 45 -5.67 2.36 3.82
C ALA A 45 -4.65 3.50 3.64
N SER A 46 -4.75 4.55 4.45
CA SER A 46 -3.85 5.71 4.41
C SER A 46 -2.38 5.31 4.59
N HIS A 47 -2.10 4.37 5.49
CA HIS A 47 -0.76 3.83 5.72
C HIS A 47 -0.25 3.05 4.50
N ALA A 48 -1.05 2.12 3.97
CA ALA A 48 -0.67 1.31 2.82
C ALA A 48 -0.43 2.19 1.58
N PHE A 49 -1.33 3.12 1.28
CA PHE A 49 -1.14 4.07 0.18
C PHE A 49 0.08 4.97 0.40
N GLY A 50 0.28 5.46 1.62
CA GLY A 50 1.46 6.25 1.99
C GLY A 50 2.78 5.52 1.71
N LYS A 51 2.84 4.23 2.05
CA LYS A 51 4.04 3.39 1.90
C LYS A 51 4.46 3.17 0.46
N TYR A 52 3.49 3.00 -0.45
CA TYR A 52 3.78 2.64 -1.85
C TYR A 52 3.67 3.79 -2.86
N PHE A 53 2.86 4.82 -2.57
CA PHE A 53 2.61 5.93 -3.50
C PHE A 53 3.24 7.27 -3.07
N LYS A 54 3.52 7.49 -1.78
CA LYS A 54 4.06 8.77 -1.28
C LYS A 54 5.58 8.95 -1.48
N LYS A 55 6.25 8.00 -2.15
CA LYS A 55 7.71 8.01 -2.37
C LYS A 55 8.13 8.83 -3.60
N ARG A 56 7.49 9.98 -3.82
CA ARG A 56 7.79 10.92 -4.91
C ARG A 56 8.16 12.28 -4.35
#